data_AF-A0A318K4B8-F1
#
_entry.id   AF-A0A318K4B8-F1
#
_cell.length_a   1.000
_cell.length_b   1.000
_cell.length_c   1.000
_cell.angle_alpha   90.00
_cell.angle_beta   90.00
_cell.angle_gamma   90.00
#
_symmetry.space_group_name_H-M   'P 1'
#
loop_
_entity.id
_entity.type
_entity.pdbx_description
1 polymer ?
#
loop_
_entity_poly.entity_id
_entity_poly.type
_entity_poly.pdbx_seq_one_letter_code
_entity_poly.pdbx_strand_id
1 'polypeptide(L)'
;MNHNTSHSRAAGRASRYAGLELEYADQIIAGLRAHGLGYQEIARTLGIRARRVEATLGEIGVLHGRGVSLTEIAVRVGLPRSTVHDIAGAQQRQSTARKTAVLAAISDMHGMQRDVLGWFLGMERNHVLSLVKQLHKEGSIHKPAEVQAGEKWVVPTRVTAARYLGWRPADWHPPLGLAEHYRAVAQARVMLVGADRALWVPERVLRHRIGKTAGPNGKTRSGEPLLSSGRTPLLGHPHVHDGRFLGVVEGTYGWWALEVELSKKDPEHMDIALKGAIRAARDATEEAMVGVLYLCRTPAVIDNVNAAYDRLPDHEFGEVLALDLLVRDFDQKWRKFLTDYAARREAAKAASSNRRRRTLIHLTSREAS
;
A
#
# COMPACT_ATOMS: atom_id res chain seq x y z
N MET A 1 72.26 -7.53 -22.84
CA MET A 1 71.39 -8.64 -22.38
C MET A 1 70.73 -8.23 -21.07
N ASN A 2 69.41 -8.29 -21.05
CA ASN A 2 68.44 -8.25 -19.94
C ASN A 2 68.80 -7.58 -18.61
N HIS A 3 68.00 -6.58 -18.23
CA HIS A 3 67.22 -6.61 -16.97
C HIS A 3 65.98 -5.71 -17.09
N ASN A 4 64.83 -6.34 -17.25
CA ASN A 4 63.51 -5.70 -17.22
C ASN A 4 62.64 -6.49 -16.23
N THR A 5 62.71 -6.15 -14.94
CA THR A 5 61.86 -6.76 -13.89
C THR A 5 61.89 -5.92 -12.61
N SER A 6 61.03 -4.91 -12.48
CA SER A 6 60.65 -4.42 -11.13
C SER A 6 59.27 -3.77 -11.00
N HIS A 7 58.57 -3.44 -12.09
CA HIS A 7 57.30 -2.71 -12.00
C HIS A 7 56.01 -3.57 -11.97
N SER A 8 56.09 -4.89 -12.09
CA SER A 8 54.89 -5.76 -12.06
C SER A 8 54.57 -6.38 -10.68
N ARG A 9 55.45 -6.27 -9.68
CA ARG A 9 55.23 -6.91 -8.36
C ARG A 9 54.41 -6.07 -7.37
N ALA A 10 54.34 -4.74 -7.53
CA ALA A 10 53.57 -3.88 -6.63
C ALA A 10 52.06 -3.89 -6.94
N ALA A 11 51.67 -3.98 -8.22
CA ALA A 11 50.27 -3.96 -8.63
C ALA A 11 49.49 -5.25 -8.31
N GLY A 12 50.18 -6.39 -8.15
CA GLY A 12 49.56 -7.68 -7.82
C GLY A 12 49.26 -7.91 -6.33
N ARG A 13 49.88 -7.13 -5.42
CA ARG A 13 49.69 -7.29 -3.97
C ARG A 13 48.39 -6.65 -3.46
N ALA A 14 47.99 -5.52 -4.01
CA ALA A 14 46.73 -4.84 -3.66
C ALA A 14 45.49 -5.64 -4.09
N SER A 15 45.60 -6.45 -5.14
CA SER A 15 44.47 -7.21 -5.72
C SER A 15 44.13 -8.50 -4.94
N ARG A 16 45.09 -9.14 -4.26
CA ARG A 16 44.86 -10.40 -3.52
C ARG A 16 44.06 -10.23 -2.22
N TYR A 17 44.18 -9.08 -1.56
CA TYR A 17 43.52 -8.84 -0.28
C TYR A 17 42.19 -8.12 -0.41
N ALA A 18 41.92 -7.43 -1.53
CA ALA A 18 40.65 -6.72 -1.74
C ALA A 18 39.42 -7.64 -1.62
N GLY A 19 39.52 -8.91 -2.04
CA GLY A 19 38.46 -9.90 -1.87
C GLY A 19 38.24 -10.32 -0.41
N LEU A 20 39.34 -10.52 0.33
CA LEU A 20 39.31 -10.84 1.77
C LEU A 20 38.86 -9.63 2.61
N GLU A 21 39.25 -8.41 2.23
CA GLU A 21 38.80 -7.16 2.87
C GLU A 21 37.29 -6.96 2.74
N LEU A 22 36.69 -7.46 1.66
CA LEU A 22 35.23 -7.47 1.47
C LEU A 22 34.54 -8.55 2.31
N GLU A 23 35.14 -9.74 2.37
CA GLU A 23 34.63 -10.90 3.14
C GLU A 23 34.69 -10.67 4.66
N TYR A 24 35.78 -10.06 5.15
CA TYR A 24 36.05 -9.80 6.56
C TYR A 24 35.83 -8.34 6.97
N ALA A 25 35.19 -7.53 6.13
CA ALA A 25 35.00 -6.08 6.33
C ALA A 25 34.45 -5.75 7.73
N ASP A 26 33.48 -6.53 8.20
CA ASP A 26 32.83 -6.28 9.49
C ASP A 26 33.76 -6.62 10.68
N GLN A 27 34.59 -7.64 10.55
CA GLN A 27 35.58 -8.02 11.56
C GLN A 27 36.74 -7.00 11.62
N ILE A 28 37.16 -6.47 10.46
CA ILE A 28 38.16 -5.42 10.38
C ILE A 28 37.64 -4.14 11.04
N ILE A 29 36.40 -3.73 10.75
CA ILE A 29 35.76 -2.57 11.38
C ILE A 29 35.70 -2.74 12.91
N ALA A 30 35.24 -3.90 13.39
CA ALA A 30 35.19 -4.21 14.82
C ALA A 30 36.58 -4.21 15.47
N GLY A 31 37.57 -4.81 14.81
CA GLY A 31 38.95 -4.85 15.28
C GLY A 31 39.57 -3.46 15.40
N LEU A 32 39.41 -2.60 14.39
CA LEU A 32 39.88 -1.21 14.42
C LEU A 32 39.21 -0.41 15.53
N ARG A 33 37.91 -0.62 15.76
CA ARG A 33 37.20 0.02 16.87
C ARG A 33 37.72 -0.45 18.22
N ALA A 34 38.00 -1.74 18.38
CA ALA A 34 38.59 -2.30 19.60
C ALA A 34 39.99 -1.75 19.89
N HIS A 35 40.72 -1.31 18.86
CA HIS A 35 42.02 -0.63 18.99
C HIS A 35 41.88 0.88 19.28
N GLY A 36 40.66 1.37 19.54
CA GLY A 36 40.41 2.73 20.00
C GLY A 36 40.13 3.75 18.89
N LEU A 37 40.09 3.34 17.61
CA LEU A 37 39.83 4.29 16.52
C LEU A 37 38.39 4.80 16.55
N GLY A 38 38.22 6.08 16.24
CA GLY A 38 36.92 6.70 15.98
C GLY A 38 36.35 6.34 14.61
N TYR A 39 35.04 6.51 14.43
CA TYR A 39 34.33 6.19 13.18
C TYR A 39 34.89 6.95 11.98
N GLN A 40 35.30 8.21 12.15
CA GLN A 40 35.90 8.99 11.06
C GLN A 40 37.25 8.41 10.62
N GLU A 41 38.04 7.91 11.58
CA GLU A 41 39.35 7.32 11.32
C GLU A 41 39.18 5.97 10.64
N ILE A 42 38.30 5.11 11.15
CA ILE A 42 37.95 3.82 10.52
C ILE A 42 37.46 4.03 9.08
N ALA A 43 36.53 4.98 8.89
CA ALA A 43 36.00 5.32 7.57
C ALA A 43 37.10 5.76 6.59
N ARG A 44 38.05 6.58 7.06
CA ARG A 44 39.18 7.05 6.26
C ARG A 44 40.17 5.92 5.94
N THR A 45 40.53 5.11 6.94
CA THR A 45 41.48 3.99 6.79
C THR A 45 40.99 2.97 5.79
N LEU A 46 39.69 2.67 5.80
CA LEU A 46 39.09 1.66 4.93
C LEU A 46 38.49 2.24 3.63
N GLY A 47 38.54 3.57 3.42
CA GLY A 47 37.92 4.21 2.27
C GLY A 47 36.39 4.05 2.19
N ILE A 48 35.71 3.85 3.32
CA ILE A 48 34.26 3.63 3.41
C ILE A 48 33.54 4.83 4.04
N ARG A 49 32.21 4.84 3.97
CA ARG A 49 31.40 5.88 4.63
C ARG A 49 31.20 5.55 6.11
N ALA A 50 31.14 6.56 6.97
CA ALA A 50 30.82 6.41 8.40
C ALA A 50 29.50 5.68 8.67
N ARG A 51 28.53 5.75 7.74
CA ARG A 51 27.29 4.95 7.80
C ARG A 51 27.52 3.45 7.71
N ARG A 52 28.54 3.00 6.96
CA ARG A 52 28.88 1.57 6.89
C ARG A 52 29.50 1.12 8.22
N VAL A 53 30.35 1.96 8.81
CA VAL A 53 30.91 1.73 10.16
C VAL A 53 29.79 1.60 11.19
N GLU A 54 28.79 2.49 11.18
CA GLU A 54 27.62 2.35 12.07
C GLU A 54 26.80 1.09 11.79
N ALA A 55 26.61 0.72 10.51
CA ALA A 55 25.84 -0.48 10.18
C ALA A 55 26.47 -1.76 10.76
N THR A 56 27.79 -1.76 10.95
CA THR A 56 28.53 -2.87 11.57
C THR A 56 28.56 -2.76 13.10
N LEU A 57 28.82 -1.57 13.66
CA LEU A 57 29.07 -1.41 15.10
C LEU A 57 27.82 -1.07 15.93
N GLY A 58 26.87 -0.32 15.36
CA GLY A 58 25.60 0.05 16.00
C GLY A 58 25.69 0.97 17.22
N GLU A 59 26.88 1.52 17.55
CA GLU A 59 27.09 2.28 18.79
C GLU A 59 26.26 3.55 18.86
N ILE A 60 26.12 4.28 17.74
CA ILE A 60 25.33 5.52 17.70
C ILE A 60 23.87 5.22 18.04
N GLY A 61 23.32 4.16 17.45
CA GLY A 61 21.97 3.69 17.75
C GLY A 61 21.74 3.30 19.19
N VAL A 62 22.66 2.50 19.75
CA VAL A 62 22.56 2.03 21.14
C VAL A 62 22.64 3.20 22.13
N LEU A 63 23.59 4.12 21.93
CA LEU A 63 23.76 5.28 22.82
C LEU A 63 22.57 6.24 22.71
N HIS A 64 22.11 6.50 21.48
CA HIS A 64 20.93 7.34 21.26
C HIS A 64 19.67 6.73 21.86
N GLY A 65 19.47 5.42 21.73
CA GLY A 65 18.36 4.68 22.35
C GLY A 65 18.37 4.70 23.88
N ARG A 66 19.54 4.92 24.50
CA ARG A 66 19.70 5.11 25.96
C ARG A 66 19.53 6.56 26.41
N GLY A 67 19.18 7.47 25.50
CA GLY A 67 18.97 8.89 25.81
C GLY A 67 20.25 9.72 25.96
N VAL A 68 21.40 9.20 25.54
CA VAL A 68 22.67 9.95 25.55
C VAL A 68 22.58 11.13 24.57
N SER A 69 23.09 12.30 24.96
CA SER A 69 23.00 13.49 24.11
C SER A 69 23.79 13.33 22.81
N LEU A 70 23.31 13.90 21.71
CA LEU A 70 24.00 13.83 20.41
C LEU A 70 25.43 14.40 20.44
N THR A 71 25.68 15.39 21.29
CA THR A 71 27.00 15.98 21.49
C THR A 71 27.97 14.98 22.13
N GLU A 72 27.50 14.25 23.14
CA GLU A 72 28.30 13.24 23.83
C GLU A 72 28.56 12.00 22.96
N ILE A 73 27.56 11.57 22.19
CA ILE A 73 27.73 10.51 21.19
C ILE A 73 28.79 10.92 20.15
N ALA A 74 28.72 12.15 19.64
CA ALA A 74 29.68 12.69 18.67
C ALA A 74 31.13 12.63 19.15
N VAL A 75 31.37 13.01 20.41
CA VAL A 75 32.69 12.89 21.04
C VAL A 75 33.12 11.43 21.12
N ARG A 76 32.23 10.55 21.59
CA ARG A 76 32.55 9.14 21.85
C ARG A 76 32.83 8.31 20.60
N VAL A 77 32.14 8.60 19.50
CA VAL A 77 32.33 7.89 18.22
C VAL A 77 33.30 8.61 17.28
N GLY A 78 33.75 9.83 17.62
CA GLY A 78 34.68 10.60 16.79
C GLY A 78 34.06 11.03 15.46
N LEU A 79 32.84 11.57 15.48
CA LEU A 79 32.17 12.14 14.30
C LEU A 79 31.62 13.54 14.60
N PRO A 80 31.45 14.42 13.60
CA PRO A 80 30.73 15.67 13.79
C PRO A 80 29.30 15.44 14.28
N ARG A 81 28.80 16.33 15.16
CA ARG A 81 27.43 16.26 15.72
C ARG A 81 26.35 16.15 14.64
N SER A 82 26.51 16.89 13.54
CA SER A 82 25.59 16.84 12.39
C SER A 82 25.54 15.46 11.75
N THR A 83 26.70 14.81 11.59
CA THR A 83 26.80 13.44 11.05
C THR A 83 26.17 12.42 12.00
N VAL A 84 26.39 12.55 13.31
CA VAL A 84 25.74 11.69 14.31
C VAL A 84 24.22 11.89 14.29
N HIS A 85 23.74 13.13 14.24
CA HIS A 85 22.31 13.44 14.10
C HIS A 85 21.71 12.76 12.84
N ASP A 86 22.40 12.85 11.70
CA ASP A 86 21.94 12.23 10.45
C ASP A 86 21.92 10.71 10.49
N ILE A 87 22.87 10.10 11.22
CA ILE A 87 22.97 8.64 11.38
C ILE A 87 21.93 8.12 12.38
N ALA A 88 21.80 8.76 13.55
CA ALA A 88 20.78 8.45 14.55
C ALA A 88 19.36 8.63 13.99
N GLY A 89 19.14 9.72 13.23
CA GLY A 89 17.90 9.96 12.49
C GLY A 89 17.67 9.00 11.32
N ALA A 90 18.74 8.38 10.78
CA ALA A 90 18.63 7.34 9.76
C ALA A 90 18.22 5.98 10.33
N GLN A 91 18.54 5.65 11.58
CA GLN A 91 17.99 4.47 12.27
C GLN A 91 16.51 4.67 12.67
N GLN A 92 16.10 5.92 12.86
CA GLN A 92 14.68 6.30 12.85
C GLN A 92 14.04 6.29 11.45
N ARG A 93 14.73 5.83 10.40
CA ARG A 93 14.07 5.31 9.18
C ARG A 93 13.50 3.91 9.42
N GLN A 94 12.88 3.69 10.57
CA GLN A 94 11.68 2.87 10.58
C GLN A 94 10.80 3.39 9.44
N SER A 95 10.31 2.49 8.58
CA SER A 95 9.26 2.83 7.63
C SER A 95 8.23 3.65 8.39
N THR A 96 8.15 4.96 8.12
CA THR A 96 7.20 5.84 8.84
C THR A 96 5.84 5.14 8.78
N ALA A 97 5.04 5.16 9.85
CA ALA A 97 3.75 4.47 9.88
C ALA A 97 2.93 4.68 8.58
N ARG A 98 3.05 5.87 7.98
CA ARG A 98 2.53 6.25 6.67
C ARG A 98 3.05 5.43 5.49
N LYS A 99 4.36 5.21 5.36
CA LYS A 99 4.94 4.33 4.32
C LYS A 99 4.45 2.91 4.47
N THR A 100 4.42 2.40 5.70
CA THR A 100 3.90 1.05 5.98
C THR A 100 2.42 0.96 5.59
N ALA A 101 1.62 1.96 5.93
CA ALA A 101 0.21 2.03 5.54
C ALA A 101 0.02 2.07 4.02
N VAL A 102 0.82 2.88 3.30
CA VAL A 102 0.76 2.93 1.82
C VAL A 102 1.12 1.58 1.21
N LEU A 103 2.25 1.01 1.61
CA LEU A 103 2.71 -0.24 1.03
C LEU A 103 1.75 -1.39 1.33
N ALA A 104 1.16 -1.43 2.54
CA ALA A 104 0.09 -2.37 2.86
C ALA A 104 -1.13 -2.15 1.94
N ALA A 105 -1.61 -0.90 1.84
CA ALA A 105 -2.80 -0.58 1.06
C ALA A 105 -2.68 -0.93 -0.43
N ILE A 106 -1.56 -0.56 -1.07
CA ILE A 106 -1.35 -0.89 -2.49
C ILE A 106 -1.05 -2.38 -2.71
N SER A 107 -0.58 -3.10 -1.69
CA SER A 107 -0.40 -4.56 -1.75
C SER A 107 -1.74 -5.28 -1.67
N ASP A 108 -2.63 -4.82 -0.79
CA ASP A 108 -4.00 -5.32 -0.64
C ASP A 108 -4.82 -5.03 -1.92
N MET A 109 -4.73 -3.81 -2.47
CA MET A 109 -5.57 -3.33 -3.58
C MET A 109 -4.96 -3.52 -4.97
N HIS A 110 -3.90 -4.32 -5.12
CA HIS A 110 -3.07 -4.43 -6.32
C HIS A 110 -2.25 -3.18 -6.69
N GLY A 111 -2.83 -1.99 -6.52
CA GLY A 111 -2.22 -0.69 -6.77
C GLY A 111 -3.26 0.41 -6.60
N MET A 112 -2.84 1.67 -6.64
CA MET A 112 -3.74 2.83 -6.63
C MET A 112 -3.20 3.96 -7.49
N GLN A 113 -4.08 4.76 -8.12
CA GLN A 113 -3.66 6.03 -8.71
C GLN A 113 -3.33 7.05 -7.63
N ARG A 114 -2.40 7.97 -7.92
CA ARG A 114 -1.84 8.93 -6.95
C ARG A 114 -2.89 9.80 -6.27
N ASP A 115 -3.92 10.21 -7.00
CA ASP A 115 -5.02 11.00 -6.43
C ASP A 115 -5.85 10.18 -5.43
N VAL A 116 -6.23 8.94 -5.77
CA VAL A 116 -6.94 8.03 -4.86
C VAL A 116 -6.08 7.71 -3.64
N LEU A 117 -4.78 7.51 -3.82
CA LEU A 117 -3.82 7.35 -2.73
C LEU A 117 -3.76 8.59 -1.83
N GLY A 118 -3.89 9.78 -2.42
CA GLY A 118 -4.01 11.04 -1.67
C GLY A 118 -5.23 11.04 -0.77
N TRP A 119 -6.40 10.68 -1.29
CA TRP A 119 -7.63 10.57 -0.48
C TRP A 119 -7.51 9.49 0.60
N PHE A 120 -6.94 8.33 0.24
CA PHE A 120 -6.70 7.23 1.18
C PHE A 120 -5.86 7.67 2.39
N LEU A 121 -4.81 8.46 2.17
CA LEU A 121 -3.88 8.88 3.23
C LEU A 121 -4.25 10.21 3.88
N GLY A 122 -5.29 10.88 3.38
CA GLY A 122 -5.61 12.25 3.75
C GLY A 122 -4.55 13.28 3.35
N MET A 123 -3.82 13.03 2.26
CA MET A 123 -2.65 13.81 1.85
C MET A 123 -2.91 14.75 0.69
N GLU A 124 -2.16 15.86 0.67
CA GLU A 124 -2.07 16.74 -0.50
C GLU A 124 -1.24 16.14 -1.62
N ARG A 125 -1.57 16.50 -2.86
CA ARG A 125 -0.94 16.02 -4.08
C ARG A 125 0.59 16.07 -4.03
N ASN A 126 1.17 17.19 -3.60
CA ASN A 126 2.63 17.35 -3.52
C ASN A 126 3.29 16.36 -2.54
N HIS A 127 2.64 16.10 -1.41
CA HIS A 127 3.14 15.12 -0.45
C HIS A 127 3.04 13.69 -0.98
N VAL A 128 1.98 13.37 -1.73
CA VAL A 128 1.87 12.07 -2.41
C VAL A 128 2.96 11.90 -3.45
N LEU A 129 3.23 12.92 -4.27
CA LEU A 129 4.29 12.88 -5.27
C LEU A 129 5.68 12.64 -4.64
N SER A 130 5.97 13.33 -3.54
CA SER A 130 7.21 13.15 -2.77
C SER A 130 7.32 11.72 -2.21
N LEU A 131 6.25 11.21 -1.60
CA LEU A 131 6.19 9.85 -1.07
C LEU A 131 6.40 8.80 -2.17
N VAL A 132 5.70 8.93 -3.29
CA VAL A 132 5.82 8.00 -4.42
C VAL A 132 7.24 8.01 -5.01
N LYS A 133 7.85 9.19 -5.14
CA LYS A 133 9.25 9.30 -5.59
C LYS A 133 10.20 8.58 -4.62
N GLN A 134 9.96 8.70 -3.32
CA GLN A 134 10.74 7.99 -2.30
C GLN A 134 10.56 6.48 -2.38
N LEU A 135 9.32 5.98 -2.45
CA LEU A 135 9.03 4.55 -2.54
C LEU A 135 9.65 3.91 -3.79
N HIS A 136 9.64 4.64 -4.92
CA HIS A 136 10.27 4.16 -6.15
C HIS A 136 11.79 4.10 -6.03
N LYS A 137 12.42 5.14 -5.46
CA LYS A 137 13.87 5.16 -5.20
C LYS A 137 14.30 4.02 -4.26
N GLU A 138 13.42 3.60 -3.36
CA GLU A 138 13.63 2.50 -2.42
C GLU A 138 13.31 1.11 -3.05
N GLY A 139 12.91 1.05 -4.32
CA GLY A 139 12.59 -0.21 -5.00
C GLY A 139 11.33 -0.91 -4.49
N SER A 140 10.50 -0.22 -3.70
CA SER A 140 9.28 -0.79 -3.10
C SER A 140 8.11 -0.81 -4.09
N ILE A 141 8.15 0.05 -5.10
CA ILE A 141 7.13 0.14 -6.16
C ILE A 141 7.79 0.13 -7.54
N HIS A 142 7.04 -0.35 -8.52
CA HIS A 142 7.38 -0.20 -9.94
C HIS A 142 7.43 1.29 -10.32
N LYS A 143 8.04 1.60 -11.47
CA LYS A 143 8.00 2.97 -12.02
C LYS A 143 6.54 3.38 -12.20
N PRO A 144 6.08 4.50 -11.63
CA PRO A 144 4.69 4.91 -11.77
C PRO A 144 4.30 5.07 -13.24
N ALA A 145 3.25 4.36 -13.64
CA ALA A 145 2.84 4.24 -15.04
C ALA A 145 1.49 4.92 -15.27
N GLU A 146 1.35 5.53 -16.44
CA GLU A 146 0.08 6.03 -16.95
C GLU A 146 -0.48 4.96 -17.88
N VAL A 147 -1.67 4.43 -17.55
CA VAL A 147 -2.31 3.34 -18.31
C VAL A 147 -3.54 3.85 -19.05
N GLN A 148 -4.22 4.83 -18.48
CA GLN A 148 -5.41 5.46 -19.04
C GLN A 148 -5.40 6.94 -18.62
N ALA A 149 -6.33 7.72 -19.14
CA ALA A 149 -6.51 9.11 -18.73
C ALA A 149 -6.61 9.23 -17.21
N GLY A 150 -5.83 10.14 -16.63
CA GLY A 150 -5.80 10.40 -15.18
C GLY A 150 -4.41 10.32 -14.57
N GLU A 151 -4.36 10.14 -13.24
CA GLU A 151 -3.10 10.10 -12.51
C GLU A 151 -2.34 8.78 -12.67
N LYS A 152 -1.02 8.82 -12.45
CA LYS A 152 -0.18 7.62 -12.56
C LYS A 152 -0.50 6.60 -11.49
N TRP A 153 -0.44 5.32 -11.85
CA TRP A 153 -0.58 4.19 -10.95
C TRP A 153 0.67 3.98 -10.10
N VAL A 154 0.43 3.68 -8.82
CA VAL A 154 1.43 3.30 -7.83
C VAL A 154 1.20 1.82 -7.53
N VAL A 155 2.14 0.99 -7.98
CA VAL A 155 2.02 -0.47 -7.95
C VAL A 155 3.20 -1.04 -7.17
N PRO A 156 2.98 -1.86 -6.12
CA PRO A 156 4.06 -2.48 -5.38
C PRO A 156 4.80 -3.50 -6.25
N THR A 157 6.10 -3.66 -6.00
CA THR A 157 6.81 -4.80 -6.59
C THR A 157 6.29 -6.11 -5.98
N ARG A 158 6.41 -7.22 -6.72
CA ARG A 158 6.04 -8.56 -6.20
C ARG A 158 6.64 -8.87 -4.83
N VAL A 159 7.90 -8.49 -4.59
CA VAL A 159 8.61 -8.67 -3.31
C VAL A 159 7.94 -7.85 -2.20
N THR A 160 7.60 -6.60 -2.50
CA THR A 160 6.91 -5.73 -1.54
C THR A 160 5.53 -6.28 -1.23
N ALA A 161 4.74 -6.63 -2.25
CA ALA A 161 3.41 -7.21 -2.05
C ALA A 161 3.48 -8.48 -1.20
N ALA A 162 4.46 -9.35 -1.44
CA ALA A 162 4.61 -10.59 -0.68
C ALA A 162 4.83 -10.35 0.82
N ARG A 163 5.59 -9.31 1.18
CA ARG A 163 5.86 -8.95 2.57
C ARG A 163 4.59 -8.56 3.34
N TYR A 164 3.67 -7.85 2.70
CA TYR A 164 2.45 -7.34 3.36
C TYR A 164 1.28 -8.31 3.32
N LEU A 165 1.27 -9.21 2.33
CA LEU A 165 0.22 -10.21 2.16
C LEU A 165 0.52 -11.49 2.96
N GLY A 166 1.80 -11.83 3.16
CA GLY A 166 2.20 -13.08 3.82
C GLY A 166 2.21 -14.31 2.88
N TRP A 167 1.94 -14.11 1.59
CA TRP A 167 2.18 -15.08 0.52
C TRP A 167 2.77 -14.36 -0.69
N ARG A 168 3.31 -15.11 -1.67
CA ARG A 168 3.93 -14.52 -2.87
C ARG A 168 2.90 -14.41 -4.01
N PRO A 169 2.27 -13.24 -4.25
CA PRO A 169 1.33 -13.09 -5.36
C PRO A 169 2.04 -13.12 -6.72
N ALA A 170 1.28 -13.20 -7.81
CA ALA A 170 1.77 -12.87 -9.15
C ALA A 170 2.22 -11.41 -9.20
N ASP A 171 3.21 -11.11 -10.05
CA ASP A 171 3.50 -9.71 -10.36
C ASP A 171 2.33 -9.15 -11.16
N TRP A 172 1.88 -7.95 -10.81
CA TRP A 172 0.63 -7.40 -11.34
C TRP A 172 0.86 -5.98 -11.81
N HIS A 173 0.24 -5.64 -12.93
CA HIS A 173 0.14 -4.29 -13.46
C HIS A 173 -1.32 -4.02 -13.85
N PRO A 174 -1.80 -2.77 -13.74
CA PRO A 174 -3.17 -2.43 -14.10
C PRO A 174 -3.45 -2.77 -15.57
N PRO A 175 -4.35 -3.72 -15.86
CA PRO A 175 -4.72 -4.05 -17.23
C PRO A 175 -5.53 -2.89 -17.83
N LEU A 176 -5.27 -2.52 -19.09
CA LEU A 176 -5.95 -1.39 -19.75
C LEU A 176 -7.48 -1.48 -19.65
N GLY A 177 -8.06 -2.65 -19.95
CA GLY A 177 -9.51 -2.87 -19.91
C GLY A 177 -10.13 -2.92 -18.50
N LEU A 178 -9.32 -2.97 -17.44
CA LEU A 178 -9.79 -3.12 -16.05
C LEU A 178 -9.28 -2.03 -15.11
N ALA A 179 -8.46 -1.10 -15.59
CA ALA A 179 -7.86 -0.06 -14.75
C ALA A 179 -8.92 0.82 -14.08
N GLU A 180 -9.98 1.21 -14.80
CA GLU A 180 -11.13 1.93 -14.23
C GLU A 180 -11.83 1.14 -13.12
N HIS A 181 -11.98 -0.18 -13.26
CA HIS A 181 -12.57 -1.04 -12.22
C HIS A 181 -11.73 -1.01 -10.95
N TYR A 182 -10.43 -1.28 -11.06
CA TYR A 182 -9.52 -1.26 -9.91
C TYR A 182 -9.48 0.12 -9.25
N ARG A 183 -9.57 1.21 -10.03
CA ARG A 183 -9.67 2.57 -9.51
C ARG A 183 -10.97 2.74 -8.70
N ALA A 184 -12.10 2.32 -9.26
CA ALA A 184 -13.40 2.43 -8.62
C ALA A 184 -13.49 1.61 -7.32
N VAL A 185 -12.93 0.40 -7.29
CA VAL A 185 -12.83 -0.42 -6.06
C VAL A 185 -11.95 0.27 -5.00
N ALA A 186 -10.84 0.89 -5.39
CA ALA A 186 -10.02 1.66 -4.47
C ALA A 186 -10.74 2.90 -3.93
N GLN A 187 -11.50 3.61 -4.76
CA GLN A 187 -12.36 4.72 -4.34
C GLN A 187 -13.48 4.25 -3.40
N ALA A 188 -14.11 3.10 -3.69
CA ALA A 188 -15.13 2.48 -2.83
C ALA A 188 -14.56 2.18 -1.44
N ARG A 189 -13.38 1.55 -1.37
CA ARG A 189 -12.68 1.33 -0.10
C ARG A 189 -12.48 2.65 0.67
N VAL A 190 -11.97 3.68 0.00
CA VAL A 190 -11.69 4.98 0.63
C VAL A 190 -12.96 5.60 1.20
N MET A 191 -14.06 5.60 0.44
CA MET A 191 -15.29 6.25 0.89
C MET A 191 -16.06 5.45 1.95
N LEU A 192 -15.98 4.12 1.92
CA LEU A 192 -16.71 3.25 2.84
C LEU A 192 -16.01 3.12 4.19
N VAL A 193 -14.68 2.91 4.19
CA VAL A 193 -13.93 2.58 5.41
C VAL A 193 -12.58 3.29 5.54
N GLY A 194 -12.19 4.07 4.54
CA GLY A 194 -10.96 4.86 4.57
C GLY A 194 -9.69 4.00 4.61
N ALA A 195 -8.76 4.37 5.48
CA ALA A 195 -7.43 3.75 5.58
C ALA A 195 -7.37 2.56 6.53
N ASP A 196 -8.41 2.33 7.35
CA ASP A 196 -8.40 1.25 8.33
C ASP A 196 -8.41 -0.10 7.61
N ARG A 197 -7.37 -0.89 7.87
CA ARG A 197 -7.20 -2.20 7.26
C ARG A 197 -8.12 -3.25 7.92
N ALA A 198 -8.46 -3.08 9.20
CA ALA A 198 -9.31 -4.04 9.92
C ALA A 198 -10.76 -4.05 9.39
N LEU A 199 -11.17 -2.97 8.72
CA LEU A 199 -12.50 -2.80 8.18
C LEU A 199 -12.63 -3.22 6.71
N TRP A 200 -11.58 -3.78 6.10
CA TRP A 200 -11.56 -4.13 4.68
C TRP A 200 -10.87 -5.47 4.40
N VAL A 201 -11.57 -6.37 3.71
CA VAL A 201 -10.99 -7.57 3.12
C VAL A 201 -10.90 -7.39 1.61
N PRO A 202 -9.70 -7.32 1.02
CA PRO A 202 -9.55 -7.09 -0.42
C PRO A 202 -9.83 -8.35 -1.24
N GLU A 203 -10.30 -8.17 -2.48
CA GLU A 203 -10.48 -9.22 -3.50
C GLU A 203 -9.32 -10.23 -3.51
N ARG A 204 -8.07 -9.74 -3.46
CA ARG A 204 -6.88 -10.60 -3.52
C ARG A 204 -6.79 -11.59 -2.36
N VAL A 205 -7.19 -11.17 -1.15
CA VAL A 205 -7.27 -12.05 0.03
C VAL A 205 -8.39 -13.06 -0.17
N LEU A 206 -9.55 -12.63 -0.66
CA LEU A 206 -10.69 -13.50 -0.95
C LEU A 206 -10.31 -14.59 -1.98
N ARG A 207 -9.70 -14.20 -3.11
CA ARG A 207 -9.18 -15.15 -4.11
C ARG A 207 -8.17 -16.11 -3.51
N HIS A 208 -7.27 -15.62 -2.66
CA HIS A 208 -6.26 -16.47 -2.04
C HIS A 208 -6.88 -17.50 -1.09
N ARG A 209 -7.87 -17.10 -0.28
CA ARG A 209 -8.62 -18.00 0.61
C ARG A 209 -9.31 -19.12 -0.18
N ILE A 210 -10.02 -18.79 -1.26
CA ILE A 210 -10.67 -19.80 -2.11
C ILE A 210 -9.62 -20.68 -2.83
N GLY A 211 -8.51 -20.10 -3.27
CA GLY A 211 -7.43 -20.86 -3.91
C GLY A 211 -6.79 -21.93 -3.02
N LYS A 212 -6.86 -21.78 -1.68
CA LYS A 212 -6.39 -22.78 -0.73
C LYS A 212 -7.31 -23.99 -0.63
N THR A 213 -8.61 -23.79 -0.85
CA THR A 213 -9.63 -24.85 -0.75
C THR A 213 -9.97 -25.45 -2.12
N ALA A 214 -9.58 -24.81 -3.21
CA ALA A 214 -9.77 -25.32 -4.57
C ALA A 214 -8.96 -26.63 -4.79
N GLY A 215 -9.69 -27.73 -5.03
CA GLY A 215 -9.12 -29.02 -5.43
C GLY A 215 -8.43 -28.99 -6.80
N PRO A 216 -7.83 -30.10 -7.25
CA PRO A 216 -7.04 -30.17 -8.49
C PRO A 216 -7.82 -29.77 -9.75
N ASN A 217 -9.13 -30.04 -9.79
CA ASN A 217 -10.00 -29.68 -10.92
C ASN A 217 -10.53 -28.23 -10.84
N GLY A 218 -10.29 -27.52 -9.74
CA GLY A 218 -10.74 -26.14 -9.53
C GLY A 218 -9.70 -25.09 -9.95
N LYS A 219 -8.64 -25.48 -10.65
CA LYS A 219 -7.53 -24.61 -11.04
C LYS A 219 -7.36 -24.55 -12.55
N THR A 220 -6.95 -23.39 -13.05
CA THR A 220 -6.51 -23.17 -14.42
C THR A 220 -5.19 -23.91 -14.69
N ARG A 221 -4.78 -23.98 -15.96
CA ARG A 221 -3.46 -24.50 -16.35
C ARG A 221 -2.28 -23.74 -15.70
N SER A 222 -2.49 -22.49 -15.30
CA SER A 222 -1.50 -21.69 -14.56
C SER A 222 -1.54 -21.93 -13.04
N GLY A 223 -2.41 -22.82 -12.55
CA GLY A 223 -2.57 -23.13 -11.13
C GLY A 223 -3.41 -22.13 -10.34
N GLU A 224 -4.04 -21.16 -11.01
CA GLU A 224 -4.94 -20.19 -10.37
C GLU A 224 -6.34 -20.77 -10.22
N PRO A 225 -7.08 -20.47 -9.14
CA PRO A 225 -8.45 -20.96 -9.00
C PRO A 225 -9.37 -20.42 -10.12
N LEU A 226 -10.21 -21.29 -10.68
CA LEU A 226 -11.29 -20.91 -11.60
C LEU A 226 -12.44 -20.31 -10.79
N LEU A 227 -12.61 -18.99 -10.90
CA LEU A 227 -13.50 -18.20 -10.05
C LEU A 227 -14.47 -17.38 -10.90
N SER A 228 -15.74 -17.35 -10.47
CA SER A 228 -16.71 -16.37 -10.92
C SER A 228 -16.46 -15.03 -10.22
N SER A 229 -16.81 -13.92 -10.87
CA SER A 229 -16.81 -12.58 -10.28
C SER A 229 -17.77 -11.70 -11.04
N GLY A 230 -18.08 -10.50 -10.52
CA GLY A 230 -18.86 -9.52 -11.27
C GLY A 230 -18.34 -9.30 -12.69
N ARG A 231 -17.01 -9.19 -12.86
CA ARG A 231 -16.35 -8.95 -14.16
C ARG A 231 -16.33 -10.13 -15.12
N THR A 232 -16.29 -11.35 -14.59
CA THR A 232 -16.17 -12.58 -15.37
C THR A 232 -17.07 -13.61 -14.72
N PRO A 233 -18.39 -13.50 -14.94
CA PRO A 233 -19.36 -14.41 -14.35
C PRO A 233 -19.21 -15.79 -14.97
N LEU A 234 -19.09 -16.81 -14.12
CA LEU A 234 -18.93 -18.21 -14.54
C LEU A 234 -19.93 -19.07 -13.77
N LEU A 235 -20.83 -19.71 -14.51
CA LEU A 235 -21.84 -20.58 -13.91
C LEU A 235 -21.18 -21.79 -13.22
N GLY A 236 -21.61 -22.10 -12.00
CA GLY A 236 -21.11 -23.25 -11.24
C GLY A 236 -19.74 -23.05 -10.57
N HIS A 237 -19.14 -21.87 -10.68
CA HIS A 237 -17.85 -21.57 -10.05
C HIS A 237 -18.01 -20.72 -8.77
N PRO A 238 -17.10 -20.85 -7.78
CA PRO A 238 -17.10 -19.99 -6.60
C PRO A 238 -16.98 -18.52 -6.98
N HIS A 239 -17.83 -17.67 -6.40
CA HIS A 239 -17.83 -16.24 -6.67
C HIS A 239 -16.88 -15.48 -5.74
N VAL A 240 -16.20 -14.47 -6.29
CA VAL A 240 -15.36 -13.53 -5.52
C VAL A 240 -15.86 -12.11 -5.70
N HIS A 241 -16.15 -11.48 -4.57
CA HIS A 241 -16.46 -10.05 -4.46
C HIS A 241 -15.24 -9.16 -4.71
N ASP A 242 -15.49 -7.92 -5.12
CA ASP A 242 -14.44 -6.89 -5.24
C ASP A 242 -13.84 -6.49 -3.88
N GLY A 243 -14.59 -6.72 -2.80
CA GLY A 243 -14.12 -6.66 -1.43
C GLY A 243 -15.20 -7.02 -0.44
N ARG A 244 -14.83 -7.09 0.84
CA ARG A 244 -15.78 -7.07 1.97
C ARG A 244 -15.40 -5.94 2.89
N PHE A 245 -16.39 -5.30 3.51
CA PHE A 245 -16.13 -4.21 4.44
C PHE A 245 -17.03 -4.27 5.66
N LEU A 246 -16.51 -3.81 6.80
CA LEU A 246 -17.27 -3.67 8.04
C LEU A 246 -17.68 -2.22 8.19
N GLY A 247 -18.99 -1.95 8.22
CA GLY A 247 -19.49 -0.59 8.29
C GLY A 247 -21.00 -0.48 8.41
N VAL A 248 -21.49 0.75 8.35
CA VAL A 248 -22.92 1.05 8.37
C VAL A 248 -23.38 1.36 6.96
N VAL A 249 -24.40 0.65 6.49
CA VAL A 249 -25.11 0.97 5.25
C VAL A 249 -26.60 1.07 5.59
N GLU A 250 -27.17 2.25 5.36
CA GLU A 250 -28.60 2.54 5.62
C GLU A 250 -29.09 2.22 7.04
N GLY A 251 -28.21 2.47 8.02
CA GLY A 251 -28.51 2.23 9.43
C GLY A 251 -28.16 0.82 9.91
N THR A 252 -27.89 -0.11 9.00
CA THR A 252 -27.48 -1.48 9.33
C THR A 252 -25.96 -1.57 9.44
N TYR A 253 -25.47 -1.84 10.65
CA TYR A 253 -24.06 -2.12 10.92
C TYR A 253 -23.77 -3.61 10.72
N GLY A 254 -22.74 -3.92 9.94
CA GLY A 254 -22.31 -5.31 9.75
C GLY A 254 -21.25 -5.45 8.68
N TRP A 255 -20.89 -6.69 8.38
CA TRP A 255 -20.04 -6.97 7.23
C TRP A 255 -20.88 -7.00 5.95
N TRP A 256 -20.41 -6.30 4.94
CA TRP A 256 -21.04 -6.21 3.63
C TRP A 256 -20.11 -6.77 2.56
N ALA A 257 -20.67 -7.54 1.65
CA ALA A 257 -20.03 -7.89 0.40
C ALA A 257 -20.16 -6.69 -0.56
N LEU A 258 -19.07 -6.36 -1.28
CA LEU A 258 -19.07 -5.26 -2.23
C LEU A 258 -18.90 -5.77 -3.67
N GLU A 259 -19.76 -5.27 -4.55
CA GLU A 259 -19.61 -5.35 -6.00
C GLU A 259 -19.56 -3.94 -6.59
N VAL A 260 -18.60 -3.67 -7.47
CA VAL A 260 -18.50 -2.41 -8.21
C VAL A 260 -18.79 -2.67 -9.67
N GLU A 261 -19.80 -2.01 -10.23
CA GLU A 261 -20.26 -2.27 -11.59
C GLU A 261 -20.24 -1.02 -12.46
N LEU A 262 -19.33 -0.99 -13.43
CA LEU A 262 -19.08 0.21 -14.25
C LEU A 262 -19.78 0.19 -15.60
N SER A 263 -20.05 -1.00 -16.15
CA SER A 263 -20.64 -1.17 -17.48
C SER A 263 -21.80 -2.15 -17.44
N LYS A 264 -22.77 -1.93 -18.33
CA LYS A 264 -23.91 -2.83 -18.47
C LYS A 264 -23.42 -4.15 -19.06
N LYS A 265 -23.86 -5.25 -18.46
CA LYS A 265 -23.62 -6.62 -18.94
C LYS A 265 -24.84 -7.15 -19.65
N ASP A 266 -24.63 -8.21 -20.43
CA ASP A 266 -25.73 -9.03 -20.92
C ASP A 266 -26.57 -9.54 -19.73
N PRO A 267 -27.91 -9.62 -19.87
CA PRO A 267 -28.79 -10.02 -18.78
C PRO A 267 -28.40 -11.36 -18.14
N GLU A 268 -28.06 -12.37 -18.95
CA GLU A 268 -27.63 -13.69 -18.46
C GLU A 268 -26.37 -13.61 -17.61
N HIS A 269 -25.37 -12.83 -18.06
CA HIS A 269 -24.15 -12.59 -17.30
C HIS A 269 -24.41 -11.87 -15.98
N MET A 270 -25.36 -10.93 -15.96
CA MET A 270 -25.77 -10.25 -14.73
C MET A 270 -26.49 -11.20 -13.77
N ASP A 271 -27.36 -12.07 -14.27
CA ASP A 271 -28.06 -13.08 -13.47
C ASP A 271 -27.06 -14.04 -12.81
N ILE A 272 -26.06 -14.51 -13.55
CA ILE A 272 -24.98 -15.36 -13.02
C ILE A 272 -24.18 -14.61 -11.94
N ALA A 273 -23.79 -13.36 -12.21
CA ALA A 273 -23.01 -12.55 -11.28
C ALA A 273 -23.77 -12.28 -9.98
N LEU A 274 -25.04 -11.88 -10.06
CA LEU A 274 -25.85 -11.55 -8.89
C LEU A 274 -26.13 -12.78 -8.02
N LYS A 275 -26.52 -13.91 -8.64
CA LYS A 275 -26.73 -15.17 -7.92
C LYS A 275 -25.43 -15.61 -7.23
N GLY A 276 -24.31 -15.52 -7.94
CA GLY A 276 -22.98 -15.81 -7.39
C GLY A 276 -22.64 -14.95 -6.18
N ALA A 277 -22.88 -13.64 -6.27
CA ALA A 277 -22.62 -12.69 -5.19
C ALA A 277 -23.49 -13.00 -3.96
N ILE A 278 -24.80 -13.20 -4.13
CA ILE A 278 -25.71 -13.51 -3.03
C ILE A 278 -25.33 -14.82 -2.33
N ARG A 279 -25.05 -15.88 -3.09
CA ARG A 279 -24.57 -17.16 -2.53
C ARG A 279 -23.27 -16.98 -1.75
N ALA A 280 -22.28 -16.32 -2.33
CA ALA A 280 -20.98 -16.12 -1.69
C ALA A 280 -21.05 -15.25 -0.44
N ALA A 281 -22.00 -14.33 -0.35
CA ALA A 281 -22.26 -13.55 0.85
C ALA A 281 -22.99 -14.37 1.93
N ARG A 282 -24.05 -15.10 1.54
CA ARG A 282 -24.84 -15.98 2.42
C ARG A 282 -23.99 -17.08 3.05
N ASP A 283 -23.13 -17.69 2.25
CA ASP A 283 -22.36 -18.86 2.65
C ASP A 283 -20.98 -18.46 3.23
N ALA A 284 -20.73 -17.17 3.47
CA ALA A 284 -19.48 -16.68 4.05
C ALA A 284 -19.34 -17.10 5.52
N THR A 285 -18.26 -17.80 5.85
CA THR A 285 -18.01 -18.32 7.21
C THR A 285 -17.05 -17.48 8.04
N GLU A 286 -16.06 -16.84 7.41
CA GLU A 286 -15.06 -16.03 8.13
C GLU A 286 -15.64 -14.70 8.64
N GLU A 287 -16.49 -14.10 7.83
CA GLU A 287 -17.19 -12.85 8.14
C GLU A 287 -18.67 -13.07 7.81
N ALA A 288 -19.56 -13.03 8.80
CA ALA A 288 -21.01 -13.17 8.58
C ALA A 288 -21.55 -11.90 7.92
N MET A 289 -21.98 -12.01 6.67
CA MET A 289 -22.47 -10.87 5.89
C MET A 289 -23.91 -10.52 6.27
N VAL A 290 -24.20 -9.24 6.41
CA VAL A 290 -25.59 -8.73 6.54
C VAL A 290 -26.22 -8.46 5.17
N GLY A 291 -25.41 -8.26 4.13
CA GLY A 291 -25.90 -7.98 2.80
C GLY A 291 -24.83 -7.82 1.73
N VAL A 292 -25.30 -7.54 0.51
CA VAL A 292 -24.52 -7.23 -0.68
C VAL A 292 -24.80 -5.80 -1.11
N LEU A 293 -23.75 -5.00 -1.24
CA LEU A 293 -23.79 -3.64 -1.76
C LEU A 293 -23.25 -3.62 -3.19
N TYR A 294 -24.11 -3.27 -4.14
CA TYR A 294 -23.73 -2.92 -5.51
C TYR A 294 -23.53 -1.42 -5.63
N LEU A 295 -22.34 -1.00 -6.07
CA LEU A 295 -22.06 0.36 -6.47
C LEU A 295 -21.95 0.44 -7.99
N CYS A 296 -22.95 1.04 -8.61
CA CYS A 296 -23.12 1.07 -10.06
C CYS A 296 -22.85 2.47 -10.62
N ARG A 297 -22.12 2.59 -11.73
CA ARG A 297 -21.74 3.90 -12.29
C ARG A 297 -22.84 4.58 -13.11
N THR A 298 -23.72 3.83 -13.76
CA THR A 298 -24.75 4.42 -14.64
C THR A 298 -26.15 3.91 -14.31
N PRO A 299 -27.22 4.68 -14.62
CA PRO A 299 -28.59 4.22 -14.46
C PRO A 299 -28.86 2.90 -15.19
N ALA A 300 -28.33 2.73 -16.41
CA ALA A 300 -28.48 1.50 -17.17
C ALA A 300 -27.86 0.27 -16.48
N VAL A 301 -26.83 0.45 -15.66
CA VAL A 301 -26.26 -0.64 -14.83
C VAL A 301 -27.14 -0.91 -13.62
N ILE A 302 -27.60 0.15 -12.94
CA ILE A 302 -28.53 0.04 -11.80
C ILE A 302 -29.79 -0.73 -12.21
N ASP A 303 -30.41 -0.33 -13.31
CA ASP A 303 -31.62 -0.98 -13.85
C ASP A 303 -31.34 -2.44 -14.20
N ASN A 304 -30.15 -2.76 -14.71
CA ASN A 304 -29.77 -4.12 -15.07
C ASN A 304 -29.60 -5.02 -13.83
N VAL A 305 -29.03 -4.49 -12.75
CA VAL A 305 -28.91 -5.21 -11.46
C VAL A 305 -30.29 -5.40 -10.83
N ASN A 306 -31.12 -4.35 -10.80
CA ASN A 306 -32.49 -4.43 -10.28
C ASN A 306 -33.33 -5.44 -11.08
N ALA A 307 -33.26 -5.41 -12.42
CA ALA A 307 -33.97 -6.37 -13.23
C ALA A 307 -33.47 -7.81 -13.01
N ALA A 308 -32.17 -8.02 -12.73
CA ALA A 308 -31.64 -9.33 -12.37
C ALA A 308 -32.11 -9.78 -10.97
N TYR A 309 -32.29 -8.84 -10.05
CA TYR A 309 -32.89 -9.10 -8.75
C TYR A 309 -34.35 -9.56 -8.88
N ASP A 310 -35.15 -8.89 -9.71
CA ASP A 310 -36.55 -9.26 -9.98
C ASP A 310 -36.69 -10.64 -10.65
N ARG A 311 -35.62 -11.15 -11.27
CA ARG A 311 -35.55 -12.48 -11.89
C ARG A 311 -34.93 -13.55 -10.99
N LEU A 312 -34.66 -13.25 -9.73
CA LEU A 312 -34.10 -14.25 -8.82
C LEU A 312 -35.11 -15.41 -8.63
N PRO A 313 -34.63 -16.67 -8.71
CA PRO A 313 -35.52 -17.81 -8.53
C PRO A 313 -35.92 -17.99 -7.06
N ASP A 314 -37.22 -17.89 -6.78
CA ASP A 314 -37.80 -18.08 -5.43
C ASP A 314 -37.42 -19.43 -4.81
N HIS A 315 -37.34 -20.49 -5.62
CA HIS A 315 -36.99 -21.84 -5.14
C HIS A 315 -35.58 -21.92 -4.52
N GLU A 316 -34.72 -20.96 -4.82
CA GLU A 316 -33.34 -20.94 -4.35
C GLU A 316 -33.09 -19.86 -3.29
N PHE A 317 -33.71 -18.69 -3.47
CA PHE A 317 -33.44 -17.50 -2.66
C PHE A 317 -34.61 -17.11 -1.75
N GLY A 318 -35.77 -17.75 -1.89
CA GLY A 318 -37.02 -17.40 -1.22
C GLY A 318 -37.69 -16.16 -1.81
N GLU A 319 -38.95 -15.91 -1.41
CA GLU A 319 -39.70 -14.69 -1.77
C GLU A 319 -39.06 -13.43 -1.17
N VAL A 320 -38.34 -13.57 -0.06
CA VAL A 320 -37.60 -12.50 0.61
C VAL A 320 -36.18 -12.99 0.90
N LEU A 321 -35.18 -12.24 0.42
CA LEU A 321 -33.79 -12.56 0.68
C LEU A 321 -33.50 -12.52 2.18
N ALA A 322 -32.76 -13.52 2.66
CA ALA A 322 -32.24 -13.54 4.03
C ALA A 322 -31.14 -12.49 4.29
N LEU A 323 -30.76 -11.70 3.29
CA LEU A 323 -29.72 -10.68 3.36
C LEU A 323 -30.15 -9.45 2.56
N ASP A 324 -29.65 -8.29 2.99
CA ASP A 324 -29.93 -7.03 2.32
C ASP A 324 -29.23 -6.99 0.95
N LEU A 325 -29.94 -6.57 -0.10
CA LEU A 325 -29.35 -6.23 -1.39
C LEU A 325 -29.59 -4.75 -1.66
N LEU A 326 -28.51 -3.97 -1.70
CA LEU A 326 -28.56 -2.53 -1.92
C LEU A 326 -27.84 -2.16 -3.22
N VAL A 327 -28.53 -1.48 -4.12
CA VAL A 327 -27.97 -1.00 -5.39
C VAL A 327 -27.90 0.52 -5.38
N ARG A 328 -26.71 1.10 -5.50
CA ARG A 328 -26.50 2.55 -5.34
C ARG A 328 -25.64 3.14 -6.46
N ASP A 329 -25.87 4.41 -6.74
CA ASP A 329 -25.07 5.18 -7.69
C ASP A 329 -23.67 5.47 -7.10
N PHE A 330 -22.64 4.90 -7.73
CA PHE A 330 -21.24 5.05 -7.33
C PHE A 330 -20.78 6.51 -7.43
N ASP A 331 -21.06 7.19 -8.55
CA ASP A 331 -20.55 8.55 -8.80
C ASP A 331 -21.24 9.58 -7.91
N GLN A 332 -22.53 9.38 -7.59
CA GLN A 332 -23.24 10.19 -6.60
C GLN A 332 -22.62 10.02 -5.20
N LYS A 333 -22.38 8.78 -4.76
CA LYS A 333 -21.76 8.50 -3.45
C LYS A 333 -20.34 9.06 -3.38
N TRP A 334 -19.55 8.90 -4.45
CA TRP A 334 -18.20 9.44 -4.53
C TRP A 334 -18.18 10.97 -4.48
N ARG A 335 -19.07 11.66 -5.22
CA ARG A 335 -19.19 13.13 -5.16
C ARG A 335 -19.58 13.64 -3.77
N LYS A 336 -20.53 12.94 -3.11
CA LYS A 336 -20.91 13.25 -1.72
C LYS A 336 -19.71 13.11 -0.79
N PHE A 337 -18.98 11.98 -0.89
CA PHE A 337 -17.75 11.77 -0.12
C PHE A 337 -16.75 12.91 -0.32
N LEU A 338 -16.47 13.32 -1.56
CA LEU A 338 -15.52 14.39 -1.84
C LEU A 338 -15.95 15.73 -1.22
N THR A 339 -17.26 16.03 -1.27
CA THR A 339 -17.84 17.23 -0.65
C THR A 339 -17.66 17.20 0.87
N ASP A 340 -18.05 16.11 1.51
CA ASP A 340 -17.93 15.93 2.96
C ASP A 340 -16.46 15.90 3.41
N TYR A 341 -15.58 15.34 2.61
CA TYR A 341 -14.15 15.31 2.85
C TYR A 341 -13.54 16.71 2.76
N ALA A 342 -13.88 17.49 1.73
CA ALA A 342 -13.41 18.86 1.57
C ALA A 342 -13.85 19.74 2.76
N ALA A 343 -15.11 19.62 3.18
CA ALA A 343 -15.65 20.33 4.33
C ALA A 343 -14.89 19.98 5.62
N ARG A 344 -14.69 18.68 5.91
CA ARG A 344 -13.91 18.21 7.06
C ARG A 344 -12.48 18.75 7.07
N ARG A 345 -11.85 18.79 5.90
CA ARG A 345 -10.48 19.27 5.77
C ARG A 345 -10.37 20.79 5.97
N GLU A 346 -11.32 21.57 5.45
CA GLU A 346 -11.36 23.01 5.71
C GLU A 346 -11.65 23.32 7.19
N ALA A 347 -12.53 22.55 7.83
CA ALA A 347 -12.75 22.62 9.28
C ALA A 347 -11.46 22.32 10.06
N ALA A 348 -10.73 21.27 9.70
CA ALA A 348 -9.45 20.92 10.34
C ALA A 348 -8.38 22.00 10.14
N LYS A 349 -8.32 22.63 8.96
CA LYS A 349 -7.43 23.77 8.69
C LYS A 349 -7.82 25.00 9.51
N ALA A 350 -9.11 25.28 9.67
CA ALA A 350 -9.61 26.39 10.48
C ALA A 350 -9.33 26.17 11.99
N ALA A 351 -9.37 24.92 12.45
CA ALA A 351 -9.04 24.54 13.82
C ALA A 351 -7.52 24.55 14.11
N SER A 352 -6.67 24.49 13.07
CA SER A 352 -5.21 24.49 13.22
C SER A 352 -4.70 25.80 13.83
N SER A 353 -3.95 25.69 14.93
CA SER A 353 -3.36 26.81 15.68
C SER A 353 -2.44 27.71 14.82
N ASN A 354 -1.84 27.15 13.76
CA ASN A 354 -0.96 27.89 12.86
C ASN A 354 -1.71 28.95 12.03
N ARG A 355 -3.02 28.76 11.74
CA ARG A 355 -3.82 29.81 11.09
C ARG A 355 -4.20 30.88 12.10
N ARG A 356 -4.63 30.51 13.31
CA ARG A 356 -4.92 31.46 14.41
C ARG A 356 -3.73 32.37 14.71
N ARG A 357 -2.50 31.83 14.78
CA ARG A 357 -1.27 32.62 14.93
C ARG A 357 -1.04 33.58 13.76
N ARG A 358 -1.22 33.14 12.51
CA ARG A 358 -1.06 34.01 11.33
C ARG A 358 -2.09 35.14 11.26
N THR A 359 -3.34 34.88 11.64
CA THR A 359 -4.38 35.92 11.69
C THR A 359 -4.12 36.91 12.82
N LEU A 360 -3.67 36.45 14.00
CA LEU A 360 -3.28 37.31 15.11
C LEU A 360 -2.09 38.20 14.76
N ILE A 361 -1.05 37.65 14.13
CA ILE A 361 0.13 38.43 13.70
C ILE A 361 -0.25 39.50 12.65
N HIS A 362 -1.20 39.20 11.75
CA HIS A 362 -1.69 40.17 10.76
C HIS A 362 -2.65 41.22 11.31
N LEU A 363 -3.39 40.92 12.38
CA LEU A 363 -4.23 41.90 13.09
C LEU A 363 -3.36 42.86 13.91
N THR A 364 -2.36 42.35 14.64
CA THR A 364 -1.44 43.18 15.43
C THR A 364 -0.57 44.11 14.59
N SER A 365 -0.32 43.80 13.32
CA SER A 365 0.41 44.68 12.40
C SER A 365 -0.46 45.73 11.72
N ARG A 366 -1.78 45.53 11.65
CA ARG A 366 -2.75 46.53 11.18
C ARG A 366 -3.20 47.51 12.26
N GLU A 367 -3.17 47.10 13.53
CA GLU A 367 -3.46 47.97 14.69
C GLU A 367 -2.23 48.76 15.17
N ALA A 368 -1.03 48.41 14.67
CA ALA A 368 0.23 49.12 14.94
C ALA A 368 0.66 50.05 13.77
N SER A 369 -0.22 50.26 12.79
CA SER A 369 -0.12 51.28 11.74
C SER A 369 -1.17 52.35 11.99
#